data_AF-A0A2N5U144-F1
#
_entry.id   AF-A0A2N5U144-F1
#
_cell.length_a   1.000
_cell.length_b   1.000
_cell.length_c   1.000
_cell.angle_alpha   90.00
_cell.angle_beta   90.00
_cell.angle_gamma   90.00
#
_symmetry.space_group_name_H-M   'P 1'
#
loop_
_entity.id
_entity.type
_entity.pdbx_description
1 polymer ?
#
loop_
_entity_poly.entity_id
_entity_poly.type
_entity_poly.pdbx_seq_one_letter_code
_entity_poly.pdbx_strand_id
1 'polypeptide(L)'
;MTTRDSIRLRHSTGNTSNHAAIIPSSRGTSFGRRAAIQWKSNRGFILMIILGALILFKIRQDQLLIDKKLFIIEERLQEIHNLTKLVNQFGSSVVKKDEFDQKIVQLEKHWKKALDSRIPTNNSLKKADVDSISFSRRDFASFSGGASIIDQFTSPTWSVNHKSQSKKLPFYRGHVKVTGSSPDTILMSDLSVGTCWPFHGMTGTVAIQLSRTIWVDGITIGHVSNALAYDIRTAPKVFELWGLDPTKEDEEGSLLLRSTYRIDSTRNIQEFSVPQDKSKLLSQVLLKIKSNHGNPNVTCVYRVQIHGRAENNVGGNDLNNFTPT
;
A
#
# COMPACT_ATOMS: atom_id res chain seq x y z
N MET A 1 73.59 -19.89 48.42
CA MET A 1 74.85 -19.13 48.56
C MET A 1 74.49 -17.77 49.15
N THR A 2 74.50 -17.59 50.48
CA THR A 2 75.65 -17.11 51.29
C THR A 2 76.14 -15.75 50.78
N THR A 3 76.16 -14.62 51.49
CA THR A 3 76.43 -14.28 52.92
C THR A 3 76.10 -12.77 53.10
N ARG A 4 75.45 -12.27 54.17
CA ARG A 4 76.02 -11.70 55.43
C ARG A 4 77.23 -10.76 55.19
N ASP A 5 77.24 -9.48 55.61
CA ASP A 5 77.30 -8.91 56.97
C ASP A 5 76.94 -7.39 56.93
N SER A 6 76.18 -6.74 57.84
CA SER A 6 76.37 -6.40 59.28
C SER A 6 77.64 -5.56 59.56
N ILE A 7 77.59 -4.30 60.03
CA ILE A 7 77.55 -3.81 61.44
C ILE A 7 77.73 -2.26 61.40
N ARG A 8 76.75 -1.43 61.82
CA ARG A 8 76.62 -0.66 63.08
C ARG A 8 77.84 0.19 63.51
N LEU A 9 77.66 1.52 63.60
CA LEU A 9 78.25 2.37 64.66
C LEU A 9 77.29 3.52 65.04
N ARG A 10 77.17 3.76 66.35
CA ARG A 10 76.36 4.78 67.04
C ARG A 10 77.20 6.00 67.43
N HIS A 11 76.47 7.10 67.71
CA HIS A 11 76.71 8.27 68.61
C HIS A 11 76.66 9.59 67.84
N SER A 12 76.12 10.72 68.33
CA SER A 12 75.32 11.08 69.51
C SER A 12 74.98 12.57 69.40
N THR A 13 73.92 13.00 70.09
CA THR A 13 73.59 14.34 70.60
C THR A 13 73.22 15.49 69.64
N GLY A 14 72.02 16.05 69.85
CA GLY A 14 71.57 17.35 69.34
C GLY A 14 70.10 17.58 69.67
N ASN A 15 69.82 18.46 70.63
CA ASN A 15 68.59 18.59 71.41
C ASN A 15 67.58 19.61 70.80
N THR A 16 66.32 19.51 71.25
CA THR A 16 65.23 20.52 71.30
C THR A 16 64.66 21.16 70.03
N SER A 17 63.38 20.85 69.70
CA SER A 17 62.21 21.71 70.02
C SER A 17 60.96 21.25 69.24
N ASN A 18 59.92 20.84 69.97
CA ASN A 18 58.61 20.47 69.43
C ASN A 18 57.75 21.74 69.27
N HIS A 19 57.36 22.10 68.05
CA HIS A 19 56.26 23.03 67.79
C HIS A 19 55.02 22.29 67.29
N ALA A 20 53.95 22.42 68.07
CA ALA A 20 52.63 21.85 67.82
C ALA A 20 51.96 22.45 66.56
N ALA A 21 51.25 21.59 65.83
CA ALA A 21 50.41 21.97 64.71
C ALA A 21 49.22 22.83 65.18
N ILE A 22 49.09 24.04 64.62
CA ILE A 22 47.95 24.93 64.82
C ILE A 22 47.00 24.75 63.63
N ILE A 23 45.83 24.15 63.87
CA ILE A 23 44.70 24.11 62.93
C ILE A 23 43.99 25.47 63.00
N PRO A 24 43.86 26.24 61.90
CA PRO A 24 43.12 27.49 61.95
C PRO A 24 41.61 27.21 61.89
N SER A 25 40.91 27.49 62.99
CA SER A 25 39.45 27.59 63.00
C SER A 25 39.02 28.98 62.49
N SER A 26 38.44 29.03 61.28
CA SER A 26 37.87 30.27 60.76
C SER A 26 36.43 30.44 61.27
N ARG A 27 36.25 31.38 62.20
CA ARG A 27 34.92 31.90 62.58
C ARG A 27 34.39 32.77 61.44
N GLY A 28 33.61 32.18 60.54
CA GLY A 28 32.83 32.91 59.55
C GLY A 28 31.74 33.75 60.24
N THR A 29 31.74 35.07 60.00
CA THR A 29 30.73 36.00 60.51
C THR A 29 29.34 35.62 60.00
N SER A 30 28.33 35.71 60.87
CA SER A 30 26.94 35.27 60.62
C SER A 30 26.27 35.97 59.43
N PHE A 31 26.83 37.08 58.95
CA PHE A 31 26.34 37.85 57.82
C PHE A 31 26.54 37.12 56.47
N GLY A 32 27.71 36.50 56.25
CA GLY A 32 28.02 35.78 55.01
C GLY A 32 27.21 34.50 54.83
N ARG A 33 26.89 33.80 55.93
CA ARG A 33 26.01 32.62 55.91
C ARG A 33 24.56 32.99 55.54
N ARG A 34 24.03 34.11 56.07
CA ARG A 34 22.67 34.57 55.74
C ARG A 34 22.56 35.01 54.28
N ALA A 35 23.55 35.75 53.77
CA ALA A 35 23.60 36.13 52.34
C ALA A 35 23.70 34.92 51.40
N ALA A 36 24.49 33.90 51.74
CA ALA A 36 24.63 32.68 50.94
C ALA A 36 23.36 31.80 50.94
N ILE A 37 22.63 31.73 52.06
CA ILE A 37 21.35 31.02 52.14
C ILE A 37 20.27 31.77 51.34
N GLN A 38 20.24 33.10 51.44
CA GLN A 38 19.33 33.96 50.66
C GLN A 38 19.62 33.87 49.15
N TRP A 39 20.88 33.79 48.75
CA TRP A 39 21.29 33.55 47.36
C TRP A 39 20.87 32.17 46.84
N LYS A 40 21.03 31.11 47.65
CA LYS A 40 20.61 29.75 47.27
C LYS A 40 19.09 29.64 47.11
N SER A 41 18.32 30.30 47.98
CA SER A 41 16.86 30.37 47.90
C SER A 41 16.38 31.19 46.68
N ASN A 42 16.98 32.36 46.43
CA ASN A 42 16.66 33.19 45.26
C ASN A 42 17.03 32.51 43.94
N ARG A 43 18.10 31.72 43.88
CA ARG A 43 18.53 31.05 42.64
C ARG A 43 17.50 30.02 42.14
N GLY A 44 16.87 29.28 43.06
CA GLY A 44 15.78 28.36 42.72
C GLY A 44 14.52 29.09 42.25
N PHE A 45 14.18 30.20 42.90
CA PHE A 45 13.04 31.04 42.52
C PHE A 45 13.22 31.68 41.13
N ILE A 46 14.41 32.21 40.84
CA ILE A 46 14.76 32.78 39.53
C ILE A 46 14.69 31.71 38.43
N LEU A 47 15.19 30.49 38.70
CA LEU A 47 15.11 29.37 37.76
C LEU A 47 13.65 28.97 37.45
N MET A 48 12.77 28.95 38.45
CA MET A 48 11.35 28.65 38.25
C MET A 48 10.64 29.74 37.44
N ILE A 49 10.99 31.01 37.65
CA ILE A 49 10.47 32.12 36.83
C ILE A 49 10.93 32.00 35.39
N ILE A 50 12.21 31.69 35.15
CA ILE A 50 12.75 31.50 33.79
C ILE A 50 12.08 30.30 33.10
N LEU A 51 11.93 29.18 33.81
CA LEU A 51 11.26 27.99 33.27
C LEU A 51 9.78 28.29 32.95
N GLY A 52 9.08 28.98 33.85
CA GLY A 52 7.71 29.45 33.64
C GLY A 52 7.60 30.39 32.44
N ALA A 53 8.54 31.33 32.28
CA ALA A 53 8.60 32.23 31.14
C ALA A 53 8.86 31.49 29.82
N LEU A 54 9.72 30.47 29.81
CA LEU A 54 9.95 29.62 28.62
C LEU A 54 8.73 28.77 28.26
N ILE A 55 8.01 28.24 29.25
CA ILE A 55 6.76 27.50 29.04
C ILE A 55 5.69 28.44 28.48
N LEU A 56 5.51 29.62 29.06
CA LEU A 56 4.57 30.63 28.57
C LEU A 56 4.93 31.11 27.16
N PHE A 57 6.22 31.29 26.87
CA PHE A 57 6.70 31.64 25.54
C PHE A 57 6.38 30.52 24.53
N LYS A 58 6.61 29.26 24.90
CA LYS A 58 6.27 28.11 24.06
C LYS A 58 4.76 28.01 23.81
N ILE A 59 3.94 28.16 24.85
CA ILE A 59 2.48 28.18 24.73
C ILE A 59 2.04 29.31 23.78
N ARG A 60 2.64 30.50 23.90
CA ARG A 60 2.31 31.63 23.02
C ARG A 60 2.72 31.39 21.55
N GLN A 61 3.85 30.74 21.31
CA GLN A 61 4.28 30.32 19.98
C GLN A 61 3.33 29.27 19.38
N ASP A 62 2.91 28.29 20.19
CA ASP A 62 2.00 27.23 19.77
C ASP A 62 0.60 27.79 19.47
N GLN A 63 0.10 28.75 20.26
CA GLN A 63 -1.14 29.50 19.98
C GLN A 63 -1.05 30.24 18.64
N LEU A 64 0.04 30.97 18.40
CA LEU A 64 0.25 31.67 17.13
C LEU A 64 0.30 30.72 15.92
N LEU A 65 0.85 29.51 16.10
CA LEU A 65 0.86 28.48 15.06
C LEU A 65 -0.54 27.91 14.82
N ILE A 66 -1.33 27.72 15.87
CA ILE A 66 -2.73 27.27 15.77
C ILE A 66 -3.55 28.33 15.04
N ASP A 67 -3.40 29.62 15.38
CA ASP A 67 -4.12 30.72 14.73
C ASP A 67 -3.79 30.81 13.23
N LYS A 68 -2.52 30.63 12.86
CA LYS A 68 -2.11 30.55 11.44
C LYS A 68 -2.74 29.36 10.71
N LYS A 69 -2.83 28.20 11.38
CA LYS A 69 -3.49 27.03 10.79
C LYS A 69 -5.00 27.22 10.68
N LEU A 70 -5.63 27.85 11.66
CA LEU A 70 -7.05 28.19 11.65
C LEU A 70 -7.38 29.10 10.47
N PHE A 71 -6.57 30.15 10.26
CA PHE A 71 -6.71 31.07 9.14
C PHE A 71 -6.64 30.36 7.78
N ILE A 72 -5.67 29.45 7.59
CA ILE A 72 -5.56 28.66 6.35
C ILE A 72 -6.76 27.73 6.16
N ILE A 73 -7.28 27.12 7.25
CA ILE A 73 -8.46 26.25 7.18
C ILE A 73 -9.71 27.07 6.82
N GLU A 74 -9.88 28.26 7.39
CA GLU A 74 -10.99 29.16 7.07
C GLU A 74 -10.93 29.62 5.61
N GLU A 75 -9.74 29.96 5.09
CA GLU A 75 -9.53 30.29 3.68
C GLU A 75 -9.94 29.11 2.76
N ARG A 76 -9.53 27.89 3.10
CA ARG A 76 -9.92 26.67 2.35
C ARG A 76 -11.40 26.36 2.45
N LEU A 77 -12.05 26.62 3.59
CA LEU A 77 -13.49 26.44 3.75
C LEU A 77 -14.27 27.42 2.88
N GLN A 78 -13.78 28.66 2.73
CA GLN A 78 -14.36 29.65 1.83
C GLN A 78 -14.27 29.20 0.36
N GLU A 79 -13.12 28.62 -0.05
CA GLU A 79 -12.93 28.04 -1.39
C GLU A 79 -13.91 26.89 -1.63
N ILE A 80 -14.07 25.97 -0.67
CA ILE A 80 -15.01 24.85 -0.77
C ILE A 80 -16.46 25.35 -0.85
N HIS A 81 -16.85 26.32 -0.02
CA HIS A 81 -18.21 26.88 -0.07
C HIS A 81 -18.52 27.54 -1.42
N ASN A 82 -17.55 28.24 -2.01
CA ASN A 82 -17.67 28.80 -3.35
C ASN A 82 -17.78 27.72 -4.43
N LEU A 83 -17.00 26.63 -4.31
CA LEU A 83 -17.11 25.46 -5.20
C LEU A 83 -18.47 24.77 -5.05
N THR A 84 -19.00 24.61 -3.84
CA THR A 84 -20.34 24.05 -3.61
C THR A 84 -21.43 24.94 -4.20
N LYS A 85 -21.29 26.27 -4.11
CA LYS A 85 -22.21 27.21 -4.75
C LYS A 85 -22.13 27.13 -6.28
N LEU A 86 -20.93 26.99 -6.84
CA LEU A 86 -20.71 26.77 -8.27
C LEU A 86 -21.35 25.44 -8.72
N VAL A 87 -21.13 24.36 -7.98
CA VAL A 87 -21.73 23.04 -8.24
C VAL A 87 -23.25 23.08 -8.13
N ASN A 88 -23.82 23.80 -7.17
CA ASN A 88 -25.28 23.97 -7.06
C ASN A 88 -25.86 24.84 -8.19
N GLN A 89 -25.12 25.84 -8.66
CA GLN A 89 -25.49 26.66 -9.82
C GLN A 89 -25.45 25.81 -11.11
N PHE A 90 -24.41 24.99 -11.30
CA PHE A 90 -24.34 24.02 -12.40
C PHE A 90 -25.33 22.85 -12.24
N GLY A 91 -25.68 22.49 -11.00
CA GLY A 91 -26.65 21.45 -10.65
C GLY A 91 -28.06 21.74 -11.15
N SER A 92 -28.40 23.02 -11.34
CA SER A 92 -29.64 23.44 -11.99
C SER A 92 -29.65 23.24 -13.52
N SER A 93 -28.50 22.93 -14.12
CA SER A 93 -28.33 22.61 -15.55
C SER A 93 -28.05 21.13 -15.83
N VAL A 94 -28.19 20.25 -14.82
CA VAL A 94 -28.24 18.81 -15.04
C VAL A 94 -29.52 18.52 -15.82
N VAL A 95 -29.35 18.33 -17.14
CA VAL A 95 -30.39 17.82 -18.04
C VAL A 95 -31.07 16.66 -17.33
N LYS A 96 -32.39 16.78 -17.11
CA LYS A 96 -33.19 15.69 -16.54
C LYS A 96 -32.83 14.43 -17.33
N LYS A 97 -32.41 13.37 -16.63
CA LYS A 97 -31.93 12.11 -17.21
C LYS A 97 -32.79 11.67 -18.40
N ASP A 98 -34.09 11.86 -18.27
CA ASP A 98 -35.14 11.56 -19.25
C ASP A 98 -34.99 12.32 -20.60
N GLU A 99 -34.58 13.60 -20.58
CA GLU A 99 -34.37 14.39 -21.81
C GLU A 99 -33.04 14.04 -22.49
N PHE A 100 -32.01 13.72 -21.70
CA PHE A 100 -30.72 13.23 -22.22
C PHE A 100 -30.89 11.85 -22.85
N ASP A 101 -31.59 10.94 -22.18
CA ASP A 101 -31.88 9.58 -22.67
C ASP A 101 -32.71 9.64 -23.96
N GLN A 102 -33.69 10.55 -24.06
CA GLN A 102 -34.43 10.76 -25.31
C GLN A 102 -33.55 11.28 -26.45
N LYS A 103 -32.61 12.20 -26.18
CA LYS A 103 -31.68 12.71 -27.19
C LYS A 103 -30.68 11.65 -27.64
N ILE A 104 -30.22 10.77 -26.74
CA ILE A 104 -29.39 9.61 -27.09
C ILE A 104 -30.13 8.66 -28.02
N VAL A 105 -31.38 8.32 -27.71
CA VAL A 105 -32.21 7.44 -28.57
C VAL A 105 -32.47 8.07 -29.94
N GLN A 106 -32.69 9.39 -30.01
CA GLN A 106 -32.82 10.11 -31.28
C GLN A 106 -31.50 10.11 -32.07
N LEU A 107 -30.36 10.30 -31.39
CA LEU A 107 -29.04 10.19 -32.01
C LEU A 107 -28.85 8.79 -32.59
N GLU A 108 -29.07 7.73 -31.82
CA GLU A 108 -28.89 6.34 -32.28
C GLU A 108 -29.71 6.02 -33.53
N LYS A 109 -30.96 6.51 -33.59
CA LYS A 109 -31.81 6.37 -34.78
C LYS A 109 -31.23 7.13 -35.98
N HIS A 110 -30.73 8.34 -35.77
CA HIS A 110 -30.14 9.15 -36.83
C HIS A 110 -28.84 8.53 -37.36
N TRP A 111 -27.98 8.03 -36.45
CA TRP A 111 -26.74 7.35 -36.78
C TRP A 111 -26.98 6.03 -37.51
N LYS A 112 -27.98 5.22 -37.11
CA LYS A 112 -28.36 4.00 -37.86
C LYS A 112 -28.80 4.32 -39.29
N LYS A 113 -29.65 5.34 -39.45
CA LYS A 113 -30.14 5.74 -40.77
C LYS A 113 -29.02 6.30 -41.66
N ALA A 114 -28.09 7.05 -41.07
CA ALA A 114 -26.89 7.54 -41.76
C ALA A 114 -25.94 6.40 -42.14
N LEU A 115 -25.78 5.39 -41.28
CA LEU A 115 -24.94 4.22 -41.53
C LEU A 115 -25.50 3.35 -42.67
N ASP A 116 -26.81 3.09 -42.67
CA ASP A 116 -27.48 2.33 -43.74
C ASP A 116 -27.43 3.05 -45.10
N SER A 117 -27.40 4.39 -45.10
CA SER A 117 -27.26 5.19 -46.33
C SER A 117 -25.82 5.27 -46.87
N ARG A 118 -24.82 4.84 -46.09
CA ARG A 118 -23.39 5.03 -46.36
C ARG A 118 -22.63 3.73 -46.65
N ILE A 119 -23.32 2.60 -46.75
CA ILE A 119 -22.75 1.34 -47.23
C ILE A 119 -23.22 1.13 -48.68
N PRO A 120 -22.46 1.57 -49.71
CA PRO A 120 -22.60 1.01 -51.03
C PRO A 120 -22.27 -0.48 -50.96
N THR A 121 -23.11 -1.31 -51.56
CA THR A 121 -22.84 -2.72 -51.81
C THR A 121 -21.66 -2.87 -52.78
N ASN A 122 -20.44 -2.64 -52.31
CA ASN A 122 -19.22 -2.93 -53.05
C ASN A 122 -18.14 -3.38 -52.06
N ASN A 123 -17.79 -4.66 -52.19
CA ASN A 123 -16.63 -5.28 -51.57
C ASN A 123 -15.38 -4.39 -51.69
N SER A 124 -14.52 -4.45 -50.66
CA SER A 124 -13.15 -3.91 -50.62
C SER A 124 -12.95 -2.57 -49.90
N LEU A 125 -13.37 -2.48 -48.64
CA LEU A 125 -12.72 -1.62 -47.63
C LEU A 125 -12.30 -2.52 -46.47
N LYS A 126 -11.03 -2.43 -46.11
CA LYS A 126 -10.34 -3.32 -45.17
C LYS A 126 -11.10 -3.38 -43.84
N LYS A 127 -11.55 -4.59 -43.51
CA LYS A 127 -12.00 -5.08 -42.21
C LYS A 127 -10.85 -4.95 -41.19
N ALA A 128 -10.51 -3.74 -40.77
CA ALA A 128 -9.38 -3.49 -39.88
C ALA A 128 -9.61 -2.38 -38.83
N ASP A 129 -10.80 -1.78 -38.76
CA ASP A 129 -11.07 -0.72 -37.76
C ASP A 129 -12.48 -0.79 -37.13
N VAL A 130 -13.16 -1.93 -37.32
CA VAL A 130 -14.41 -2.30 -36.62
C VAL A 130 -14.26 -3.67 -35.96
N ASP A 131 -13.02 -4.04 -35.62
CA ASP A 131 -12.78 -5.23 -34.80
C ASP A 131 -12.92 -4.84 -33.33
N SER A 132 -14.08 -5.26 -32.79
CA SER A 132 -14.38 -5.42 -31.37
C SER A 132 -14.64 -4.15 -30.56
N ILE A 133 -15.91 -3.73 -30.55
CA ILE A 133 -16.57 -3.59 -29.25
C ILE A 133 -16.32 -4.92 -28.52
N SER A 134 -15.29 -4.95 -27.66
CA SER A 134 -15.11 -6.07 -26.76
C SER A 134 -16.33 -6.06 -25.85
N PHE A 135 -17.30 -6.93 -26.15
CA PHE A 135 -18.42 -7.19 -25.26
C PHE A 135 -17.79 -7.55 -23.92
N SER A 136 -17.87 -6.65 -22.95
CA SER A 136 -17.30 -6.83 -21.61
C SER A 136 -17.76 -8.18 -21.08
N ARG A 137 -16.89 -9.19 -21.14
CA ARG A 137 -17.22 -10.54 -20.69
C ARG A 137 -17.42 -10.47 -19.17
N ARG A 138 -18.38 -11.24 -18.67
CA ARG A 138 -18.64 -11.29 -17.23
C ARG A 138 -17.37 -11.74 -16.50
N ASP A 139 -17.04 -11.06 -15.42
CA ASP A 139 -15.90 -11.37 -14.57
C ASP A 139 -16.37 -12.13 -13.34
N PHE A 140 -16.09 -13.43 -13.30
CA PHE A 140 -16.44 -14.30 -12.17
C PHE A 140 -15.40 -14.28 -11.06
N ALA A 141 -14.25 -13.62 -11.26
CA ALA A 141 -13.23 -13.37 -10.25
C ALA A 141 -13.39 -11.99 -9.58
N SER A 142 -14.45 -11.24 -9.89
CA SER A 142 -14.71 -9.94 -9.27
C SER A 142 -14.99 -10.05 -7.77
N PHE A 143 -14.29 -9.27 -6.95
CA PHE A 143 -14.53 -9.21 -5.50
C PHE A 143 -15.97 -8.77 -5.18
N SER A 144 -16.45 -7.72 -5.85
CA SER A 144 -17.85 -7.27 -5.72
C SER A 144 -18.86 -8.31 -6.20
N GLY A 145 -18.43 -9.19 -7.11
CA GLY A 145 -19.24 -10.32 -7.58
C GLY A 145 -19.27 -11.51 -6.61
N GLY A 146 -18.57 -11.45 -5.47
CA GLY A 146 -18.52 -12.53 -4.47
C GLY A 146 -17.35 -13.50 -4.64
N ALA A 147 -16.38 -13.20 -5.51
CA ALA A 147 -15.14 -13.96 -5.59
C ALA A 147 -14.20 -13.63 -4.42
N SER A 148 -13.34 -14.58 -4.05
CA SER A 148 -12.38 -14.39 -2.96
C SER A 148 -11.06 -15.11 -3.23
N ILE A 149 -10.04 -14.75 -2.46
CA ILE A 149 -8.72 -15.40 -2.50
C ILE A 149 -8.72 -16.65 -1.61
N ILE A 150 -8.05 -17.70 -2.07
CA ILE A 150 -7.78 -18.91 -1.28
C ILE A 150 -6.34 -18.82 -0.79
N ASP A 151 -6.17 -18.39 0.47
CA ASP A 151 -4.86 -18.06 1.04
C ASP A 151 -3.85 -19.21 1.05
N GLN A 152 -4.32 -20.44 1.31
CA GLN A 152 -3.45 -21.63 1.45
C GLN A 152 -2.63 -21.96 0.19
N PHE A 153 -3.11 -21.56 -0.99
CA PHE A 153 -2.44 -21.76 -2.28
C PHE A 153 -1.89 -20.46 -2.90
N THR A 154 -1.99 -19.36 -2.15
CA THR A 154 -1.56 -18.03 -2.59
C THR A 154 -0.21 -17.67 -1.98
N SER A 155 0.69 -17.14 -2.79
CA SER A 155 2.01 -16.74 -2.36
C SER A 155 1.94 -15.62 -1.31
N PRO A 156 2.90 -15.55 -0.37
CA PRO A 156 2.90 -14.49 0.63
C PRO A 156 3.11 -13.12 -0.02
N THR A 157 2.31 -12.14 0.40
CA THR A 157 2.47 -10.74 -0.02
C THR A 157 3.88 -10.24 0.32
N TRP A 158 4.46 -9.49 -0.61
CA TRP A 158 5.75 -8.85 -0.44
C TRP A 158 5.76 -7.97 0.81
N SER A 159 6.83 -8.10 1.59
CA SER A 159 7.03 -7.29 2.78
C SER A 159 8.52 -7.11 3.08
N VAL A 160 8.86 -5.95 3.62
CA VAL A 160 10.22 -5.58 4.02
C VAL A 160 10.22 -5.00 5.42
N ASN A 161 11.20 -5.45 6.22
CA ASN A 161 11.43 -4.92 7.56
C ASN A 161 12.42 -3.75 7.49
N HIS A 162 11.93 -2.54 7.72
CA HIS A 162 12.77 -1.37 7.85
C HIS A 162 13.24 -1.18 9.29
N LYS A 163 14.52 -0.87 9.48
CA LYS A 163 15.03 -0.41 10.77
C LYS A 163 14.49 1.00 11.00
N SER A 164 13.69 1.15 12.05
CA SER A 164 13.18 2.45 12.48
C SER A 164 14.01 2.92 13.66
N GLN A 165 14.68 4.06 13.48
CA GLN A 165 15.41 4.72 14.55
C GLN A 165 14.55 5.86 15.09
N SER A 166 14.14 5.75 16.35
CA SER A 166 13.38 6.82 16.99
C SER A 166 14.25 8.06 17.15
N LYS A 167 13.80 9.19 16.58
CA LYS A 167 14.48 10.49 16.77
C LYS A 167 14.47 10.94 18.23
N LYS A 168 13.56 10.43 19.06
CA LYS A 168 13.45 10.75 20.50
C LYS A 168 14.22 9.77 21.39
N LEU A 169 14.35 8.50 20.98
CA LEU A 169 15.09 7.47 21.68
C LEU A 169 16.15 6.84 20.75
N PRO A 170 17.33 7.46 20.59
CA PRO A 170 18.36 6.99 19.64
C PRO A 170 18.94 5.61 19.97
N PHE A 171 18.76 5.14 21.21
CA PHE A 171 19.17 3.81 21.67
C PHE A 171 18.11 2.73 21.44
N TYR A 172 16.86 3.11 21.14
CA TYR A 172 15.80 2.15 20.83
C TYR A 172 15.74 1.91 19.32
N ARG A 173 16.05 0.68 18.91
CA ARG A 173 15.96 0.23 17.51
C ARG A 173 14.67 -0.56 17.34
N GLY A 174 13.68 0.06 16.70
CA GLY A 174 12.46 -0.61 16.30
C GLY A 174 12.58 -1.20 14.89
N HIS A 175 11.71 -2.15 14.57
CA HIS A 175 11.52 -2.62 13.21
C HIS A 175 10.10 -2.29 12.77
N VAL A 176 9.97 -1.67 11.60
CA VAL A 176 8.67 -1.41 10.97
C VAL A 176 8.56 -2.33 9.77
N LYS A 177 7.55 -3.21 9.79
CA LYS A 177 7.23 -4.07 8.65
C LYS A 177 6.36 -3.27 7.68
N VAL A 178 6.87 -3.01 6.49
CA VAL A 178 6.10 -2.45 5.38
C VAL A 178 5.64 -3.62 4.53
N THR A 179 4.34 -3.72 4.31
CA THR A 179 3.71 -4.76 3.48
C THR A 179 3.11 -4.13 2.25
N GLY A 180 3.12 -4.85 1.13
CA GLY A 180 2.33 -4.49 -0.04
C GLY A 180 0.83 -4.70 0.19
N SER A 181 0.03 -4.35 -0.81
CA SER A 181 -1.43 -4.57 -0.83
C SER A 181 -1.76 -6.06 -0.78
N SER A 182 -2.94 -6.42 -0.27
CA SER A 182 -3.38 -7.82 -0.17
C SER A 182 -3.66 -8.45 -1.55
N PRO A 183 -3.66 -9.79 -1.67
CA PRO A 183 -3.98 -10.46 -2.93
C PRO A 183 -5.37 -10.12 -3.48
N ASP A 184 -6.35 -9.77 -2.63
CA ASP A 184 -7.71 -9.38 -3.03
C ASP A 184 -7.72 -8.16 -3.97
N THR A 185 -6.65 -7.35 -3.94
CA THR A 185 -6.47 -6.19 -4.81
C THR A 185 -6.63 -6.55 -6.30
N ILE A 186 -6.20 -7.75 -6.71
CA ILE A 186 -6.28 -8.17 -8.10
C ILE A 186 -7.72 -8.39 -8.60
N LEU A 187 -8.67 -8.53 -7.68
CA LEU A 187 -10.09 -8.78 -7.94
C LEU A 187 -10.92 -7.48 -8.05
N MET A 188 -10.34 -6.32 -7.71
CA MET A 188 -11.02 -5.02 -7.66
C MET A 188 -11.03 -4.24 -8.99
N SER A 189 -10.41 -4.77 -10.04
CA SER A 189 -10.35 -4.17 -11.39
C SER A 189 -9.69 -2.78 -11.51
N ASP A 190 -8.91 -2.33 -10.52
CA ASP A 190 -8.16 -1.07 -10.55
C ASP A 190 -6.77 -1.23 -11.20
N LEU A 191 -6.36 -0.27 -12.03
CA LEU A 191 -5.04 -0.22 -12.68
C LEU A 191 -4.25 1.04 -12.30
N SER A 192 -4.68 1.76 -11.27
CA SER A 192 -4.00 2.93 -10.72
C SER A 192 -2.62 2.56 -10.20
N VAL A 193 -1.63 3.44 -10.37
CA VAL A 193 -0.26 3.18 -9.91
C VAL A 193 -0.27 2.87 -8.41
N GLY A 194 0.28 1.71 -8.04
CA GLY A 194 0.36 1.26 -6.64
C GLY A 194 -0.79 0.37 -6.16
N THR A 195 -1.88 0.21 -6.93
CA THR A 195 -3.00 -0.70 -6.60
C THR A 195 -2.76 -2.09 -7.17
N CYS A 196 -1.60 -2.67 -6.87
CA CYS A 196 -1.26 -4.04 -7.28
C CYS A 196 -0.95 -4.90 -6.08
N TRP A 197 -1.07 -6.21 -6.25
CA TRP A 197 -0.59 -7.20 -5.30
C TRP A 197 0.86 -7.60 -5.64
N PRO A 198 1.84 -7.20 -4.82
CA PRO A 198 3.23 -7.61 -4.99
C PRO A 198 3.53 -8.91 -4.23
N PHE A 199 4.33 -9.79 -4.83
CA PHE A 199 4.94 -10.94 -4.17
C PHE A 199 6.46 -10.99 -4.42
N HIS A 200 7.19 -11.69 -3.55
CA HIS A 200 8.64 -11.81 -3.63
C HIS A 200 9.08 -12.66 -4.83
N GLY A 201 10.09 -12.18 -5.56
CA GLY A 201 10.72 -12.88 -6.67
C GLY A 201 9.94 -12.79 -7.99
N MET A 202 10.26 -13.71 -8.91
CA MET A 202 9.73 -13.75 -10.28
C MET A 202 8.60 -14.77 -10.48
N THR A 203 8.41 -15.65 -9.50
CA THR A 203 7.46 -16.77 -9.55
C THR A 203 6.55 -16.70 -8.34
N GLY A 204 5.26 -16.95 -8.55
CA GLY A 204 4.26 -16.90 -7.50
C GLY A 204 2.96 -17.53 -7.95
N THR A 205 2.04 -17.71 -7.03
CA THR A 205 0.75 -18.35 -7.26
C THR A 205 -0.35 -17.57 -6.57
N VAL A 206 -1.53 -17.51 -7.17
CA VAL A 206 -2.75 -17.01 -6.53
C VAL A 206 -3.91 -17.90 -6.88
N ALA A 207 -4.61 -18.38 -5.85
CA ALA A 207 -5.80 -19.17 -6.01
C ALA A 207 -7.03 -18.31 -5.75
N ILE A 208 -8.04 -18.45 -6.61
CA ILE A 208 -9.23 -17.63 -6.63
C ILE A 208 -10.44 -18.57 -6.54
N GLN A 209 -11.24 -18.38 -5.50
CA GLN A 209 -12.60 -18.89 -5.43
C GLN A 209 -13.47 -18.00 -6.31
N LEU A 210 -14.00 -18.58 -7.39
CA LEU A 210 -14.91 -17.87 -8.29
C LEU A 210 -16.24 -17.63 -7.58
N SER A 211 -16.91 -16.55 -7.97
CA SER A 211 -18.25 -16.19 -7.49
C SER A 211 -19.31 -17.27 -7.76
N ARG A 212 -19.12 -18.07 -8.82
CA ARG A 212 -20.00 -19.17 -9.24
C ARG A 212 -19.19 -20.26 -9.92
N THR A 213 -19.75 -21.47 -9.97
CA THR A 213 -19.22 -22.55 -10.80
C THR A 213 -19.49 -22.24 -12.28
N ILE A 214 -18.44 -22.24 -13.10
CA ILE A 214 -18.52 -21.86 -14.52
C ILE A 214 -17.69 -22.77 -15.42
N TRP A 215 -18.07 -22.84 -16.68
CA TRP A 215 -17.19 -23.26 -17.76
C TRP A 215 -16.19 -22.16 -18.07
N VAL A 216 -14.94 -22.32 -17.65
CA VAL A 216 -13.90 -21.30 -17.84
C VAL A 216 -13.55 -21.19 -19.33
N ASP A 217 -13.72 -20.00 -19.90
CA ASP A 217 -13.47 -19.69 -21.31
C ASP A 217 -12.22 -18.83 -21.53
N GLY A 218 -11.75 -18.13 -20.49
CA GLY A 218 -10.63 -17.19 -20.64
C GLY A 218 -10.24 -16.46 -19.38
N ILE A 219 -9.09 -15.81 -19.45
CA ILE A 219 -8.54 -14.95 -18.41
C ILE A 219 -8.13 -13.61 -19.01
N THR A 220 -8.41 -12.53 -18.29
CA THR A 220 -7.87 -11.21 -18.60
C THR A 220 -6.86 -10.81 -17.53
N ILE A 221 -5.67 -10.43 -17.95
CA ILE A 221 -4.63 -9.87 -17.08
C ILE A 221 -4.43 -8.40 -17.43
N GLY A 222 -4.51 -7.55 -16.42
CA GLY A 222 -4.22 -6.14 -16.53
C GLY A 222 -2.96 -5.76 -15.74
N HIS A 223 -2.23 -4.79 -16.28
CA HIS A 223 -1.14 -4.10 -15.59
C HIS A 223 -1.26 -2.60 -15.83
N VAL A 224 -0.64 -1.78 -14.99
CA VAL A 224 -0.49 -0.35 -15.29
C VAL A 224 0.23 -0.17 -16.64
N SER A 225 -0.12 0.88 -17.38
CA SER A 225 0.49 1.19 -18.67
C SER A 225 1.99 1.45 -18.53
N ASN A 226 2.77 1.13 -19.58
CA ASN A 226 4.22 1.30 -19.57
C ASN A 226 4.63 2.76 -19.28
N ALA A 227 3.87 3.73 -19.81
CA ALA A 227 4.14 5.16 -19.59
C ALA A 227 3.96 5.63 -18.13
N LEU A 228 3.23 4.89 -17.30
CA LEU A 228 2.93 5.27 -15.91
C LEU A 228 3.64 4.38 -14.87
N ALA A 229 4.23 3.26 -15.30
CA ALA A 229 4.87 2.32 -14.40
C ALA A 229 6.21 2.85 -13.86
N TYR A 230 6.43 2.77 -12.54
CA TYR A 230 7.76 3.03 -11.96
C TYR A 230 8.80 2.00 -12.42
N ASP A 231 8.43 0.73 -12.48
CA ASP A 231 9.23 -0.34 -13.09
C ASP A 231 8.31 -1.36 -13.77
N ILE A 232 8.16 -1.23 -15.09
CA ILE A 232 7.32 -2.13 -15.89
C ILE A 232 7.82 -3.58 -15.90
N ARG A 233 9.08 -3.83 -15.52
CA ARG A 233 9.66 -5.19 -15.46
C ARG A 233 9.05 -6.05 -14.35
N THR A 234 8.34 -5.43 -13.41
CA THR A 234 7.59 -6.12 -12.34
C THR A 234 6.33 -6.80 -12.86
N ALA A 235 5.87 -6.50 -14.08
CA ALA A 235 4.70 -7.14 -14.67
C ALA A 235 4.92 -8.65 -14.84
N PRO A 236 3.88 -9.49 -14.64
CA PRO A 236 3.97 -10.91 -14.96
C PRO A 236 4.26 -11.10 -16.45
N LYS A 237 5.01 -12.14 -16.80
CA LYS A 237 5.36 -12.49 -18.19
C LYS A 237 4.74 -13.82 -18.57
N VAL A 238 5.39 -14.94 -18.22
CA VAL A 238 4.85 -16.27 -18.50
C VAL A 238 3.96 -16.69 -17.33
N PHE A 239 2.75 -17.15 -17.63
CA PHE A 239 1.81 -17.64 -16.62
C PHE A 239 1.04 -18.86 -17.11
N GLU A 240 0.47 -19.58 -16.15
CA GLU A 240 -0.39 -20.75 -16.37
C GLU A 240 -1.67 -20.60 -15.55
N LEU A 241 -2.81 -20.88 -16.17
CA LEU A 241 -4.11 -20.96 -15.51
C LEU A 241 -4.48 -22.42 -15.33
N TRP A 242 -4.79 -22.79 -14.10
CA TRP A 242 -5.17 -24.14 -13.70
C TRP A 242 -6.58 -24.13 -13.09
N GLY A 243 -7.34 -25.19 -13.34
CA GLY A 243 -8.57 -25.48 -12.62
C GLY A 243 -8.29 -26.33 -11.39
N LEU A 244 -8.82 -25.92 -10.24
CA LEU A 244 -8.75 -26.69 -9.00
C LEU A 244 -10.04 -27.48 -8.82
N ASP A 245 -9.91 -28.72 -8.34
CA ASP A 245 -11.03 -29.54 -7.93
C ASP A 245 -11.03 -29.62 -6.39
N PRO A 246 -11.99 -28.97 -5.71
CA PRO A 246 -12.04 -28.96 -4.24
C PRO A 246 -12.26 -30.36 -3.65
N THR A 247 -12.73 -31.33 -4.44
CA THR A 247 -12.90 -32.71 -3.99
C THR A 247 -11.59 -33.52 -4.01
N LYS A 248 -10.55 -32.96 -4.62
CA LYS A 248 -9.27 -33.64 -4.86
C LYS A 248 -8.09 -32.77 -4.46
N GLU A 249 -7.98 -32.51 -3.16
CA GLU A 249 -6.95 -31.63 -2.58
C GLU A 249 -5.51 -32.07 -2.90
N ASP A 250 -5.28 -33.36 -3.17
CA ASP A 250 -3.95 -33.93 -3.44
C ASP A 250 -3.57 -34.03 -4.94
N GLU A 251 -4.48 -33.71 -5.88
CA GLU A 251 -4.18 -33.72 -7.33
C GLU A 251 -3.69 -32.35 -7.81
N GLU A 252 -2.72 -32.31 -8.74
CA GLU A 252 -2.07 -31.08 -9.26
C GLU A 252 -3.02 -30.12 -10.04
N GLY A 253 -4.34 -30.35 -10.01
CA GLY A 253 -5.32 -29.61 -10.78
C GLY A 253 -5.17 -29.85 -12.29
N SER A 254 -5.97 -29.15 -13.10
CA SER A 254 -5.95 -29.28 -14.56
C SER A 254 -5.44 -28.02 -15.25
N LEU A 255 -4.37 -28.12 -16.04
CA LEU A 255 -3.86 -27.01 -16.83
C LEU A 255 -4.86 -26.61 -17.94
N LEU A 256 -5.43 -25.41 -17.82
CA LEU A 256 -6.37 -24.86 -18.79
C LEU A 256 -5.65 -24.09 -19.89
N LEU A 257 -4.68 -23.27 -19.52
CA LEU A 257 -3.98 -22.36 -20.43
C LEU A 257 -2.57 -22.07 -19.94
N ARG A 258 -1.62 -21.96 -20.88
CA ARG A 258 -0.31 -21.36 -20.66
C ARG A 258 -0.12 -20.25 -21.68
N SER A 259 0.23 -19.05 -21.22
CA SER A 259 0.35 -17.89 -22.09
C SER A 259 1.43 -16.91 -21.61
N THR A 260 1.64 -15.84 -22.38
CA THR A 260 2.62 -14.79 -22.10
C THR A 260 1.96 -13.42 -22.19
N TYR A 261 2.03 -12.66 -21.10
CA TYR A 261 1.71 -11.24 -21.06
C TYR A 261 2.84 -10.42 -21.70
N ARG A 262 2.48 -9.37 -22.44
CA ARG A 262 3.40 -8.60 -23.30
C ARG A 262 3.39 -7.12 -22.95
N ILE A 263 4.43 -6.63 -22.27
CA ILE A 263 4.57 -5.20 -21.89
C ILE A 263 4.79 -4.25 -23.08
N ASP A 264 5.15 -4.80 -24.25
CA ASP A 264 5.35 -4.09 -25.53
C ASP A 264 4.06 -4.00 -26.37
N SER A 265 2.96 -4.57 -25.89
CA SER A 265 1.64 -4.44 -26.51
C SER A 265 1.12 -3.00 -26.38
N THR A 266 0.33 -2.57 -27.37
CA THR A 266 -0.42 -1.30 -27.31
C THR A 266 -1.49 -1.30 -26.20
N ARG A 267 -1.92 -2.49 -25.77
CA ARG A 267 -2.91 -2.69 -24.69
C ARG A 267 -2.25 -3.29 -23.46
N ASN A 268 -2.37 -2.59 -22.34
CA ASN A 268 -1.94 -3.04 -21.01
C ASN A 268 -2.93 -4.01 -20.33
N ILE A 269 -4.14 -4.15 -20.90
CA ILE A 269 -5.13 -5.17 -20.56
C ILE A 269 -5.13 -6.20 -21.70
N GLN A 270 -4.87 -7.46 -21.36
CA GLN A 270 -4.71 -8.55 -22.33
C GLN A 270 -5.60 -9.72 -21.94
N GLU A 271 -6.43 -10.15 -22.89
CA GLU A 271 -7.32 -11.30 -22.76
C GLU A 271 -6.70 -12.52 -23.43
N PHE A 272 -6.87 -13.69 -22.81
CA PHE A 272 -6.36 -14.96 -23.28
C PHE A 272 -7.45 -16.02 -23.18
N SER A 273 -7.80 -16.62 -24.31
CA SER A 273 -8.84 -17.65 -24.40
C SER A 273 -8.31 -19.02 -23.99
N VAL A 274 -9.11 -19.75 -23.21
CA VAL A 274 -8.90 -21.17 -22.92
C VAL A 274 -9.39 -21.99 -24.11
N PRO A 275 -8.60 -22.95 -24.63
CA PRO A 275 -9.04 -23.87 -25.67
C PRO A 275 -10.32 -24.63 -25.27
N GLN A 276 -11.25 -24.81 -26.20
CA GLN A 276 -12.56 -25.41 -25.90
C GLN A 276 -12.46 -26.84 -25.36
N ASP A 277 -11.49 -27.62 -25.84
CA ASP A 277 -11.17 -28.97 -25.36
C ASP A 277 -10.63 -29.01 -23.93
N LYS A 278 -10.14 -27.88 -23.42
CA LYS A 278 -9.64 -27.72 -22.06
C LYS A 278 -10.62 -27.02 -21.13
N SER A 279 -11.75 -26.52 -21.63
CA SER A 279 -12.75 -25.87 -20.81
C SER A 279 -13.35 -26.88 -19.82
N LYS A 280 -13.39 -26.51 -18.54
CA LYS A 280 -13.91 -27.33 -17.45
C LYS A 280 -14.86 -26.51 -16.59
N LEU A 281 -15.83 -27.20 -16.01
CA LEU A 281 -16.73 -26.67 -15.00
C LEU A 281 -15.97 -26.56 -13.66
N LEU A 282 -15.73 -25.34 -13.21
CA LEU A 282 -14.85 -25.04 -12.08
C LEU A 282 -15.44 -23.96 -11.19
N SER A 283 -15.32 -24.13 -9.88
CA SER A 283 -15.59 -23.09 -8.88
C SER A 283 -14.31 -22.42 -8.38
N GLN A 284 -13.14 -23.00 -8.66
CA GLN A 284 -11.84 -22.52 -8.19
C GLN A 284 -10.80 -22.59 -9.31
N VAL A 285 -9.94 -21.57 -9.36
CA VAL A 285 -8.82 -21.51 -10.31
C VAL A 285 -7.53 -21.12 -9.61
N LEU A 286 -6.40 -21.55 -10.17
CA LEU A 286 -5.06 -21.22 -9.71
C LEU A 286 -4.27 -20.59 -10.85
N LEU A 287 -3.85 -19.34 -10.66
CA LEU A 287 -2.95 -18.64 -11.55
C LEU A 287 -1.51 -18.82 -11.05
N LYS A 288 -0.69 -19.54 -11.82
CA LYS A 288 0.75 -19.71 -11.57
C LYS A 288 1.53 -18.73 -12.44
N ILE A 289 2.19 -17.73 -11.83
CA ILE A 289 3.16 -16.87 -12.50
C ILE A 289 4.51 -17.59 -12.55
N LYS A 290 5.02 -17.82 -13.75
CA LYS A 290 6.26 -18.57 -14.02
C LYS A 290 7.47 -17.66 -14.25
N SER A 291 7.26 -16.41 -14.62
CA SER A 291 8.29 -15.38 -14.71
C SER A 291 7.66 -13.98 -14.78
N ASN A 292 8.47 -12.95 -14.57
CA ASN A 292 8.14 -11.56 -14.84
C ASN A 292 9.02 -10.99 -15.97
N HIS A 293 8.95 -9.69 -16.19
CA HIS A 293 9.69 -8.99 -17.25
C HIS A 293 11.12 -8.55 -16.85
N GLY A 294 11.69 -9.12 -15.79
CA GLY A 294 13.12 -9.00 -15.46
C GLY A 294 13.43 -8.34 -14.12
N ASN A 295 12.43 -8.09 -13.26
CA ASN A 295 12.71 -7.63 -11.89
C ASN A 295 13.03 -8.85 -11.00
N PRO A 296 14.22 -8.97 -10.41
CA PRO A 296 14.60 -10.17 -9.65
C PRO A 296 13.91 -10.28 -8.28
N ASN A 297 13.39 -9.16 -7.75
CA ASN A 297 12.99 -9.05 -6.35
C ASN A 297 11.47 -9.06 -6.15
N VAL A 298 10.72 -8.56 -7.13
CA VAL A 298 9.27 -8.40 -6.98
C VAL A 298 8.54 -8.58 -8.30
N THR A 299 7.38 -9.20 -8.22
CA THR A 299 6.39 -9.23 -9.31
C THR A 299 5.10 -8.63 -8.78
N CYS A 300 4.43 -7.77 -9.57
CA CYS A 300 3.17 -7.14 -9.17
C CYS A 300 2.06 -7.47 -10.16
N VAL A 301 0.94 -7.97 -9.64
CA VAL A 301 -0.26 -8.27 -10.41
C VAL A 301 -1.31 -7.20 -10.08
N TYR A 302 -1.82 -6.49 -11.08
CA TYR A 302 -2.81 -5.43 -10.86
C TYR A 302 -4.25 -5.94 -10.96
N ARG A 303 -4.55 -6.71 -12.00
CA ARG A 303 -5.92 -7.17 -12.28
C ARG A 303 -5.92 -8.56 -12.88
N VAL A 304 -6.80 -9.40 -12.37
CA VAL A 304 -7.13 -10.72 -12.92
C VAL A 304 -8.63 -10.83 -13.05
N GLN A 305 -9.10 -11.21 -14.22
CA GLN A 305 -10.51 -11.53 -14.46
C GLN A 305 -10.64 -12.92 -15.05
N ILE A 306 -11.68 -13.62 -14.66
CA ILE A 306 -11.97 -14.96 -15.17
C ILE A 306 -13.32 -14.93 -15.87
N HIS A 307 -13.32 -15.34 -17.13
CA HIS A 307 -14.48 -15.32 -18.00
C HIS A 307 -14.97 -16.74 -18.27
N GLY A 308 -16.27 -16.88 -18.45
CA GLY A 308 -16.88 -18.19 -18.70
C GLY A 308 -18.39 -18.13 -18.86
N ARG A 309 -19.01 -19.31 -18.87
CA ARG A 309 -20.47 -19.49 -18.87
C ARG A 309 -20.89 -20.18 -17.58
N ALA A 310 -21.84 -19.60 -16.86
CA ALA A 310 -22.43 -20.24 -15.69
C ALA A 310 -23.29 -21.44 -16.11
N GLU A 311 -23.35 -22.45 -15.24
CA GLU A 311 -24.30 -23.55 -15.42
C GLU A 311 -25.73 -23.04 -15.17
N ASN A 312 -26.62 -23.19 -16.16
CA ASN A 312 -27.99 -22.64 -16.11
C ASN A 312 -28.97 -23.48 -15.27
N ASN A 313 -28.51 -24.28 -14.31
CA ASN A 313 -29.41 -25.14 -13.53
C ASN A 313 -30.18 -24.31 -12.48
N VAL A 314 -31.37 -23.86 -12.87
CA VAL A 314 -32.43 -23.25 -12.04
C VAL A 314 -33.07 -24.28 -11.07
N GLY A 315 -32.31 -25.24 -10.53
CA GLY A 315 -32.92 -26.37 -9.81
C GLY A 315 -32.01 -27.18 -8.89
N GLY A 316 -30.90 -26.62 -8.40
CA GLY A 316 -30.05 -27.26 -7.40
C GLY A 316 -29.89 -26.35 -6.19
N ASN A 317 -29.97 -26.91 -4.99
CA ASN A 317 -29.82 -26.22 -3.70
C ASN A 317 -28.40 -25.65 -3.51
N ASP A 318 -28.05 -24.60 -4.25
CA ASP A 318 -26.89 -23.77 -3.94
C ASP A 318 -27.23 -22.91 -2.72
N LEU A 319 -26.84 -23.42 -1.54
CA LEU A 319 -27.03 -22.81 -0.23
C LEU A 319 -26.36 -21.44 -0.03
N ASN A 320 -25.79 -20.82 -1.08
CA ASN A 320 -25.11 -19.52 -1.00
C ASN A 320 -25.58 -18.56 -2.10
N ASN A 321 -26.89 -18.31 -2.16
CA ASN A 321 -27.50 -17.25 -3.00
C ASN A 321 -27.15 -15.81 -2.58
N PHE A 322 -26.10 -15.60 -1.79
CA PHE A 322 -25.56 -14.27 -1.47
C PHE A 322 -24.53 -13.85 -2.53
N THR A 323 -24.94 -13.77 -3.79
CA THR A 323 -24.17 -12.99 -4.79
C THR A 323 -24.91 -11.68 -5.03
N PRO A 324 -24.35 -10.53 -4.63
CA PRO A 324 -24.97 -9.24 -4.88
C PRO A 324 -24.81 -8.87 -6.35
N THR A 325 -25.80 -9.21 -7.18
CA THR A 325 -26.20 -8.48 -8.39
C THR A 325 -27.66 -8.76 -8.69
#